data_AF-A0A1M5VHN7-F1
#
_entry.id   AF-A0A1M5VHN7-F1
#
_cell.length_a   1.000
_cell.length_b   1.000
_cell.length_c   1.000
_cell.angle_alpha   90.00
_cell.angle_beta   90.00
_cell.angle_gamma   90.00
#
_symmetry.space_group_name_H-M   'P 1'
#
loop_
_entity.id
_entity.type
_entity.pdbx_description
1 polymer ?
#
loop_
_entity_poly.entity_id
_entity_poly.type
_entity_poly.pdbx_seq_one_letter_code
_entity_poly.pdbx_strand_id
1 'polypeptide(L)'
;MKKITSKVLNLKPITLILFFIILPFVSFLVTGIITFIGIFANFEFIFPLILITLTITGLIYFIWVWGVYHIEEEKEVLGYKYFKISYWILISYALIRFILGLEMDITKNPILLENTTWTILEIIGSLYMLIVFASYICVSFFVGKKVKLLQNDDRISEFFYFAAAWCFPIGIPFLQAKLLKQKTIFDLILK
;
A
#
# COMPACT_ATOMS: atom_id res chain seq x y z
N MET A 1 12.79 5.64 -13.41
CA MET A 1 11.37 5.47 -13.00
C MET A 1 10.40 5.24 -14.15
N LYS A 2 10.33 6.10 -15.18
CA LYS A 2 9.35 6.00 -16.30
C LYS A 2 9.21 4.59 -16.93
N LYS A 3 10.33 3.88 -17.16
CA LYS A 3 10.33 2.51 -17.72
C LYS A 3 9.75 1.46 -16.76
N ILE A 4 9.96 1.61 -15.46
CA ILE A 4 9.48 0.68 -14.42
C ILE A 4 7.99 0.91 -14.17
N THR A 5 7.57 2.17 -14.05
CA THR A 5 6.16 2.54 -13.86
C THR A 5 5.31 2.12 -15.05
N SER A 6 5.79 2.32 -16.28
CA SER A 6 5.12 1.83 -17.49
C SER A 6 4.96 0.31 -17.50
N LYS A 7 5.98 -0.44 -17.08
CA LYS A 7 5.87 -1.91 -16.95
C LYS A 7 4.82 -2.32 -15.92
N VAL A 8 4.80 -1.69 -14.75
CA VAL A 8 3.84 -2.00 -13.68
C VAL A 8 2.40 -1.67 -14.10
N LEU A 9 2.19 -0.55 -14.80
CA LEU A 9 0.89 -0.16 -15.34
C LEU A 9 0.41 -1.04 -16.51
N ASN A 10 1.30 -1.82 -17.12
CA ASN A 10 0.94 -2.78 -18.17
C ASN A 10 0.75 -4.21 -17.63
N LEU A 11 0.89 -4.43 -16.31
CA LEU A 11 0.64 -5.72 -15.71
C LEU A 11 -0.84 -6.10 -15.83
N LYS A 12 -1.11 -7.37 -16.14
CA LYS A 12 -2.47 -7.88 -16.13
C LYS A 12 -3.03 -7.81 -14.70
N PRO A 13 -4.33 -7.56 -14.51
CA PRO A 13 -4.97 -7.54 -13.20
C PRO A 13 -4.70 -8.82 -12.39
N ILE A 14 -4.67 -9.97 -13.07
CA ILE A 14 -4.38 -11.26 -12.43
C ILE A 14 -2.98 -11.33 -11.81
N THR A 15 -1.99 -10.67 -12.43
CA THR A 15 -0.64 -10.56 -11.88
C THR A 15 -0.64 -9.70 -10.62
N LEU A 16 -1.45 -8.64 -10.59
CA LEU A 16 -1.60 -7.83 -9.39
C LEU A 16 -2.32 -8.62 -8.28
N ILE A 17 -3.36 -9.42 -8.58
CA ILE A 17 -4.00 -10.32 -7.61
C ILE A 17 -2.96 -11.27 -6.98
N LEU A 18 -2.07 -11.83 -7.80
CA LEU A 18 -0.99 -12.70 -7.32
C LEU A 18 -0.10 -11.98 -6.30
N PHE A 19 0.38 -10.77 -6.62
CA PHE A 19 1.28 -10.00 -5.74
C PHE A 19 0.60 -9.41 -4.50
N PHE A 20 -0.65 -8.97 -4.63
CA PHE A 20 -1.37 -8.21 -3.62
C PHE A 20 -2.18 -9.07 -2.65
N ILE A 21 -2.63 -10.23 -3.09
CA ILE A 21 -3.54 -11.09 -2.31
C ILE A 21 -2.88 -12.45 -2.04
N ILE A 22 -2.49 -13.16 -3.11
CA ILE A 22 -2.01 -14.55 -2.98
C ILE A 22 -0.67 -14.61 -2.25
N LEU A 23 0.29 -13.76 -2.61
CA LEU A 23 1.63 -13.77 -2.03
C LEU A 23 1.62 -13.46 -0.52
N PRO A 24 0.96 -12.39 -0.02
CA PRO A 24 0.77 -12.18 1.42
C PRO A 24 0.04 -13.33 2.13
N PHE A 25 -0.99 -13.89 1.50
CA PHE A 25 -1.76 -15.00 2.07
C PHE A 25 -0.90 -16.27 2.23
N VAL A 26 -0.11 -16.63 1.21
CA VAL A 26 0.82 -17.76 1.28
C VAL A 26 1.89 -17.51 2.35
N SER A 27 2.44 -16.30 2.42
CA SER A 27 3.39 -15.94 3.47
C SER A 27 2.79 -16.13 4.87
N PHE A 28 1.54 -15.73 5.07
CA PHE A 28 0.86 -15.91 6.36
C PHE A 28 0.68 -17.39 6.71
N LEU A 29 0.25 -18.22 5.75
CA LEU A 29 0.11 -19.67 5.95
C LEU A 29 1.45 -20.33 6.30
N VAL A 30 2.50 -20.02 5.54
CA VAL A 30 3.84 -20.59 5.78
C VAL A 30 4.35 -20.18 7.16
N THR A 31 4.26 -18.90 7.53
CA THR A 31 4.63 -18.45 8.87
C THR A 31 3.81 -19.15 9.95
N GLY A 32 2.49 -19.28 9.79
CA GLY A 32 1.63 -19.98 10.74
C GLY A 32 2.01 -21.45 10.93
N ILE A 33 2.32 -22.17 9.85
CA ILE A 33 2.78 -23.56 9.91
C ILE A 33 4.12 -23.66 10.65
N ILE A 34 5.06 -22.77 10.33
CA ILE A 34 6.38 -22.78 10.97
C ILE A 34 6.26 -22.47 12.47
N THR A 35 5.47 -21.45 12.85
CA THR A 35 5.20 -21.13 14.26
C THR A 35 4.55 -22.31 14.97
N PHE A 36 3.59 -22.99 14.35
CA PHE A 36 2.95 -24.17 14.91
C PHE A 36 3.95 -25.30 15.15
N ILE A 37 4.79 -25.63 14.17
CA ILE A 37 5.86 -26.64 14.31
C ILE A 37 6.85 -26.22 15.40
N GLY A 38 7.21 -24.95 15.47
CA GLY A 38 8.15 -24.40 16.46
C GLY A 38 7.71 -24.64 17.90
N ILE A 39 6.40 -24.55 18.19
CA ILE A 39 5.83 -24.85 19.50
C ILE A 39 6.13 -26.30 19.92
N PHE A 40 6.03 -27.26 19.01
CA PHE A 40 6.28 -28.68 19.32
C PHE A 40 7.76 -29.07 19.26
N ALA A 41 8.52 -28.44 18.38
CA ALA A 41 9.94 -28.72 18.17
C ALA A 41 10.87 -27.95 19.12
N ASN A 42 10.33 -27.06 19.97
CA ASN A 42 11.10 -26.12 20.79
C ASN A 42 12.15 -25.35 19.97
N PHE A 43 11.74 -24.92 18.77
CA PHE A 43 12.57 -24.21 17.81
C PHE A 43 11.91 -22.89 17.45
N GLU A 44 12.69 -21.81 17.45
CA GLU A 44 12.23 -20.47 17.11
C GLU A 44 12.70 -20.10 15.70
N PHE A 45 11.75 -19.84 14.81
CA PHE A 45 12.04 -19.41 13.44
C PHE A 45 11.98 -17.88 13.35
N ILE A 46 13.15 -17.25 13.16
CA ILE A 46 13.33 -15.79 13.27
C ILE A 46 13.20 -15.08 11.89
N PHE A 47 12.85 -15.80 10.81
CA PHE A 47 12.79 -15.16 9.49
C PHE A 47 11.49 -14.34 9.31
N PRO A 48 11.57 -13.02 9.04
CA PRO A 48 10.42 -12.12 9.00
C PRO A 48 9.69 -12.20 7.65
N LEU A 49 9.21 -13.40 7.28
CA LEU A 49 8.61 -13.69 5.97
C LEU A 49 7.42 -12.78 5.66
N ILE A 50 6.53 -12.56 6.65
CA ILE A 50 5.36 -11.67 6.51
C ILE A 50 5.81 -10.24 6.23
N LEU A 51 6.78 -9.74 6.99
CA LEU A 51 7.28 -8.36 6.82
C LEU A 51 7.86 -8.17 5.43
N ILE A 52 8.76 -9.05 4.99
CA ILE A 52 9.40 -8.98 3.68
C ILE A 52 8.35 -9.01 2.56
N THR A 53 7.37 -9.90 2.68
CA THR A 53 6.28 -10.05 1.73
C THR A 53 5.46 -8.76 1.63
N LEU A 54 5.03 -8.20 2.77
CA LEU A 54 4.30 -6.94 2.83
C LEU A 54 5.11 -5.76 2.28
N THR A 55 6.43 -5.73 2.50
CA THR A 55 7.32 -4.69 1.94
C THR A 55 7.38 -4.77 0.42
N ILE A 56 7.56 -5.96 -0.16
CA ILE A 56 7.58 -6.15 -1.62
C ILE A 56 6.23 -5.71 -2.21
N THR A 57 5.13 -6.17 -1.62
CA THR A 57 3.77 -5.81 -2.04
C THR A 57 3.54 -4.30 -1.93
N GLY A 58 3.99 -3.66 -0.84
CA GLY A 58 3.94 -2.21 -0.65
C GLY A 58 4.74 -1.44 -1.70
N LEU A 59 5.95 -1.90 -2.06
CA LEU A 59 6.77 -1.28 -3.11
C LEU A 59 6.07 -1.32 -4.48
N ILE A 60 5.47 -2.46 -4.83
CA ILE A 60 4.70 -2.60 -6.08
C ILE A 60 3.53 -1.62 -6.07
N TYR A 61 2.82 -1.49 -4.95
CA TYR A 61 1.73 -0.53 -4.78
C TYR A 61 2.20 0.91 -4.98
N PHE A 62 3.27 1.34 -4.31
CA PHE A 62 3.79 2.70 -4.46
C PHE A 62 4.21 3.01 -5.91
N ILE A 63 4.89 2.07 -6.57
CA ILE A 63 5.26 2.21 -7.99
C ILE A 63 4.01 2.33 -8.86
N TRP A 64 2.96 1.55 -8.58
CA TRP A 64 1.70 1.60 -9.31
C TRP A 64 0.99 2.95 -9.13
N VAL A 65 0.83 3.43 -7.89
CA VAL A 65 0.23 4.73 -7.57
C VAL A 65 0.99 5.87 -8.26
N TRP A 66 2.32 5.82 -8.20
CA TRP A 66 3.17 6.79 -8.89
C TRP A 66 3.05 6.73 -10.42
N GLY A 67 2.83 5.53 -10.95
CA GLY A 67 2.50 5.30 -12.34
C GLY A 67 1.21 6.01 -12.72
N VAL A 68 0.12 5.76 -11.98
CA VAL A 68 -1.19 6.41 -12.21
C VAL A 68 -1.05 7.92 -12.19
N TYR A 69 -0.29 8.48 -11.25
CA TYR A 69 -0.01 9.91 -11.19
C TYR A 69 0.65 10.46 -12.48
N HIS A 70 1.43 9.67 -13.22
CA HIS A 70 2.07 10.09 -14.48
C HIS A 70 1.28 9.77 -15.76
N ILE A 71 0.13 9.12 -15.68
CA ILE A 71 -0.71 8.89 -16.87
C ILE A 71 -1.35 10.23 -17.26
N GLU A 72 -0.85 10.85 -18.32
CA GLU A 72 -1.21 12.18 -18.83
C GLU A 72 -0.92 13.36 -17.86
N GLU A 73 -0.10 14.28 -18.37
CA GLU A 73 0.14 15.60 -17.79
C GLU A 73 -1.01 16.52 -18.21
N GLU A 74 -1.41 17.44 -17.32
CA GLU A 74 -2.33 18.57 -17.53
C GLU A 74 -3.77 18.39 -17.01
N LYS A 75 -4.04 19.09 -15.89
CA LYS A 75 -5.09 20.15 -15.81
C LYS A 75 -5.29 20.74 -14.41
N GLU A 76 -4.77 20.16 -13.32
CA GLU A 76 -5.02 20.68 -11.95
C GLU A 76 -3.75 20.80 -11.07
N VAL A 77 -3.04 21.93 -11.12
CA VAL A 77 -1.77 22.14 -10.39
C VAL A 77 -1.85 21.92 -8.86
N LEU A 78 -2.99 22.24 -8.23
CA LEU A 78 -3.15 22.17 -6.76
C LEU A 78 -3.26 20.74 -6.22
N GLY A 79 -4.07 19.88 -6.85
CA GLY A 79 -4.22 18.48 -6.42
C GLY A 79 -2.91 17.68 -6.49
N TYR A 80 -2.03 18.04 -7.42
CA TYR A 80 -0.74 17.39 -7.65
C TYR A 80 0.26 17.68 -6.52
N LYS A 81 0.23 18.90 -5.95
CA LYS A 81 1.10 19.27 -4.83
C LYS A 81 0.75 18.46 -3.57
N TYR A 82 -0.53 18.41 -3.21
CA TYR A 82 -1.00 17.65 -2.05
C TYR A 82 -0.80 16.14 -2.22
N PHE A 83 -1.01 15.61 -3.43
CA PHE A 83 -0.69 14.22 -3.73
C PHE A 83 0.78 13.89 -3.47
N LYS A 84 1.73 14.70 -3.98
CA LYS A 84 3.17 14.44 -3.80
C LYS A 84 3.55 14.42 -2.31
N ILE A 85 3.09 15.40 -1.54
CA ILE A 85 3.36 15.47 -0.10
C ILE A 85 2.82 14.21 0.59
N SER A 86 1.56 13.88 0.33
CA SER A 86 0.89 12.69 0.91
C SER A 86 1.58 11.39 0.52
N TYR A 87 1.97 11.25 -0.74
CA TYR A 87 2.69 10.09 -1.25
C TYR A 87 4.04 9.89 -0.54
N TRP A 88 4.80 10.97 -0.33
CA TRP A 88 6.08 10.89 0.38
C TRP A 88 5.92 10.59 1.88
N ILE A 89 4.84 11.07 2.52
CA ILE A 89 4.50 10.71 3.90
C ILE A 89 4.20 9.21 4.01
N LEU A 90 3.48 8.62 3.04
CA LEU A 90 3.20 7.18 3.05
C LEU A 90 4.47 6.34 2.84
N ILE A 91 5.37 6.79 1.95
CA ILE A 91 6.67 6.13 1.76
C ILE A 91 7.50 6.19 3.03
N SER A 92 7.59 7.37 3.67
CA SER A 92 8.38 7.51 4.89
C SER A 92 7.83 6.62 6.01
N TYR A 93 6.51 6.54 6.14
CA TYR A 93 5.86 5.63 7.08
C TYR A 93 6.19 4.16 6.79
N ALA A 94 6.07 3.73 5.53
CA ALA A 94 6.38 2.35 5.14
C ALA A 94 7.85 1.99 5.42
N LEU A 95 8.78 2.91 5.18
CA LEU A 95 10.19 2.74 5.50
C LEU A 95 10.45 2.65 7.00
N ILE A 96 9.85 3.54 7.80
CA ILE A 96 9.97 3.50 9.27
C ILE A 96 9.43 2.16 9.80
N ARG A 97 8.27 1.71 9.33
CA ARG A 97 7.67 0.43 9.73
C ARG A 97 8.53 -0.76 9.32
N PHE A 98 9.15 -0.72 8.14
CA PHE A 98 10.09 -1.76 7.71
C PHE A 98 11.32 -1.81 8.62
N ILE A 99 11.96 -0.67 8.89
CA ILE A 99 13.15 -0.60 9.76
C ILE A 99 12.82 -1.07 11.18
N LEU A 100 11.71 -0.62 11.76
CA LEU A 100 11.26 -1.05 13.08
C LEU A 100 10.92 -2.55 13.11
N GLY A 101 10.35 -3.09 12.03
CA GLY A 101 9.99 -4.50 11.91
C GLY A 101 11.19 -5.43 11.70
N LEU A 102 12.37 -4.91 11.34
CA LEU A 102 13.59 -5.73 11.21
C LEU A 102 14.19 -6.10 12.57
N GLU A 103 13.60 -5.64 13.69
CA GLU A 103 14.07 -5.92 15.06
C GLU A 103 15.58 -5.71 15.22
N MET A 104 16.12 -4.73 14.49
CA MET A 104 17.52 -4.38 14.63
C MET A 104 17.71 -3.86 16.04
N ASP A 105 18.55 -4.53 16.83
CA ASP A 105 19.06 -4.03 18.12
C ASP A 105 19.89 -2.77 17.86
N ILE A 106 19.22 -1.64 17.62
CA ILE A 106 19.83 -0.34 17.34
C ILE A 106 20.40 0.26 18.64
N THR A 107 19.96 -0.24 19.81
CA THR A 107 20.38 0.24 21.12
C THR A 107 20.98 -0.90 21.94
N LYS A 108 22.31 -0.89 22.09
CA LYS A 108 23.05 -1.82 22.96
C LYS A 108 22.65 -1.80 24.44
N ASN A 109 21.94 -0.75 24.88
CA ASN A 109 21.45 -0.57 26.23
C ASN A 109 19.98 -0.14 26.18
N PRO A 110 19.10 -0.66 27.06
CA PRO A 110 17.74 -0.16 27.17
C PRO A 110 17.81 1.32 27.55
N ILE A 111 17.31 2.19 26.67
CA ILE A 111 17.20 3.62 26.97
C ILE A 111 16.09 3.76 28.01
N LEU A 112 16.47 3.90 29.28
CA LEU A 112 15.57 4.27 30.37
C LEU A 112 15.16 5.73 30.17
N LEU A 113 14.14 5.96 29.33
CA LEU A 113 13.50 7.26 29.19
C LEU A 113 12.57 7.50 30.37
N GLU A 114 12.57 8.72 30.91
CA GLU A 114 11.58 9.14 31.89
C GLU A 114 10.15 9.01 31.32
N ASN A 115 9.19 8.75 32.20
CA ASN A 115 7.79 8.52 31.84
C ASN A 115 7.19 9.69 31.02
N THR A 116 7.59 10.92 31.32
CA THR A 116 7.22 12.14 30.58
C THR A 116 7.72 12.13 29.14
N THR A 117 8.94 11.62 28.91
CA THR A 117 9.54 11.53 27.58
C THR A 117 8.83 10.46 26.74
N TRP A 118 8.46 9.33 27.35
CA TRP A 118 7.62 8.31 26.70
C TRP A 118 6.27 8.87 26.25
N THR A 119 5.58 9.59 27.12
CA THR A 119 4.29 10.21 26.79
C THR A 119 4.41 11.20 25.62
N ILE A 120 5.46 12.02 25.58
CA ILE A 120 5.70 12.95 24.46
C ILE A 120 5.92 12.18 23.14
N LEU A 121 6.72 11.10 23.18
CA LEU A 121 6.97 10.27 22.00
C LEU A 121 5.70 9.58 21.49
N GLU A 122 4.84 9.09 22.39
CA GLU A 122 3.56 8.49 22.04
C GLU A 122 2.60 9.51 21.40
N ILE A 123 2.54 10.73 21.92
CA ILE A 123 1.73 11.81 21.34
C ILE A 123 2.23 12.15 19.94
N ILE A 124 3.54 12.32 19.76
CA ILE A 124 4.15 12.61 18.45
C ILE A 124 3.88 11.46 17.48
N GLY A 125 4.05 10.21 17.91
CA GLY A 125 3.76 9.03 17.12
C GLY A 125 2.29 8.97 16.69
N SER A 126 1.36 9.28 17.59
CA SER A 126 -0.07 9.31 17.31
C SER A 126 -0.45 10.42 16.32
N LEU A 127 0.13 11.61 16.47
CA LEU A 127 -0.06 12.71 15.51
C LEU A 127 0.48 12.34 14.13
N TYR A 128 1.64 11.70 14.06
CA TYR A 128 2.20 11.21 12.81
C TYR A 128 1.29 10.16 12.17
N MET A 129 0.73 9.23 12.94
CA MET A 129 -0.23 8.24 12.43
C MET A 129 -1.49 8.90 11.83
N LEU A 130 -1.99 9.98 12.44
CA LEU A 130 -3.11 10.75 11.90
C LEU A 130 -2.75 11.40 10.55
N ILE A 131 -1.54 11.96 10.44
CA ILE A 131 -1.04 12.55 9.19
C ILE A 131 -0.88 11.48 8.10
N VAL A 132 -0.39 10.29 8.45
CA VAL A 132 -0.28 9.13 7.55
C VAL A 132 -1.66 8.70 7.07
N PHE A 133 -2.64 8.61 7.96
CA PHE A 133 -4.02 8.28 7.61
C PHE A 133 -4.64 9.32 6.67
N ALA A 134 -4.49 10.61 6.97
CA ALA A 134 -4.96 11.69 6.09
C ALA A 134 -4.27 11.64 4.71
N SER A 135 -2.97 11.33 4.68
CA SER A 135 -2.20 11.15 3.45
C SER A 135 -2.71 9.96 2.62
N TYR A 136 -3.09 8.87 3.29
CA TYR A 136 -3.69 7.71 2.64
C TYR A 136 -5.03 8.03 1.96
N ILE A 137 -5.89 8.78 2.64
CA ILE A 137 -7.15 9.28 2.08
C ILE A 137 -6.87 10.16 0.86
N CYS A 138 -5.93 11.11 0.97
CA CYS A 138 -5.59 12.02 -0.12
C CYS A 138 -5.08 11.27 -1.37
N VAL A 139 -4.18 10.30 -1.18
CA VAL A 139 -3.67 9.46 -2.28
C VAL A 139 -4.78 8.62 -2.90
N SER A 140 -5.62 7.98 -2.09
CA SER A 140 -6.74 7.16 -2.58
C SER A 140 -7.74 8.00 -3.37
N PHE A 141 -8.06 9.21 -2.89
CA PHE A 141 -8.95 10.15 -3.57
C PHE A 141 -8.37 10.59 -4.91
N PHE A 142 -7.10 10.99 -4.93
CA PHE A 142 -6.43 11.41 -6.16
C PHE A 142 -6.38 10.28 -7.20
N VAL A 143 -6.01 9.07 -6.79
CA VAL A 143 -5.97 7.90 -7.67
C VAL A 143 -7.37 7.59 -8.21
N GLY A 144 -8.39 7.57 -7.34
CA GLY A 144 -9.77 7.32 -7.73
C GLY A 144 -10.29 8.34 -8.77
N LYS A 145 -10.11 9.64 -8.48
CA LYS A 145 -10.45 10.73 -9.40
C LYS A 145 -9.72 10.58 -10.74
N LYS A 146 -8.43 10.26 -10.71
CA LYS A 146 -7.60 10.12 -11.91
C LYS A 146 -8.02 8.94 -12.78
N VAL A 147 -8.27 7.77 -12.18
CA VAL A 147 -8.75 6.60 -12.92
C VAL A 147 -10.12 6.87 -13.56
N LYS A 148 -11.05 7.52 -12.85
CA LYS A 148 -12.35 7.92 -13.41
C LYS A 148 -12.20 8.82 -14.63
N LEU A 149 -11.38 9.87 -14.53
CA LEU A 149 -11.12 10.80 -15.64
C LEU A 149 -10.58 10.07 -16.88
N LEU A 150 -9.69 9.09 -16.69
CA LEU A 150 -9.14 8.29 -17.78
C LEU A 150 -10.13 7.31 -18.42
N GLN A 151 -11.16 6.87 -17.67
CA GLN A 151 -12.23 6.03 -18.22
C GLN A 151 -13.24 6.83 -19.03
N ASN A 152 -13.39 8.13 -18.76
CA ASN A 152 -14.45 8.98 -19.32
C ASN A 152 -15.84 8.33 -19.17
N ASP A 153 -16.05 7.65 -18.03
CA ASP A 153 -17.28 6.92 -17.71
C ASP A 153 -18.08 7.68 -16.65
N ASP A 154 -19.18 8.29 -17.08
CA ASP A 154 -20.10 9.02 -16.21
C ASP A 154 -21.03 8.10 -15.39
N ARG A 155 -21.09 6.79 -15.71
CA ARG A 155 -22.01 5.86 -15.05
C ARG A 155 -21.58 5.48 -13.65
N ILE A 156 -20.27 5.39 -13.42
CA ILE A 156 -19.72 4.98 -12.12
C ILE A 156 -19.30 6.22 -11.34
N SER A 157 -19.85 6.37 -10.13
CA SER A 157 -19.54 7.52 -9.28
C SER A 157 -18.06 7.55 -8.88
N GLU A 158 -17.52 8.75 -8.65
CA GLU A 158 -16.13 8.95 -8.21
C GLU A 158 -15.84 8.25 -6.88
N PHE A 159 -16.87 8.15 -6.03
CA PHE A 159 -16.80 7.44 -4.76
C PHE A 159 -16.44 5.95 -4.91
N PHE A 160 -16.91 5.27 -5.96
CA PHE A 160 -16.54 3.86 -6.18
C PHE A 160 -15.06 3.67 -6.52
N TYR A 161 -14.51 4.55 -7.37
CA TYR A 161 -13.07 4.50 -7.70
C TYR A 161 -12.21 4.86 -6.49
N PHE A 162 -12.65 5.82 -5.69
CA PHE A 162 -12.04 6.15 -4.40
C PHE A 162 -12.07 4.96 -3.43
N ALA A 163 -13.24 4.35 -3.22
CA ALA A 163 -13.40 3.19 -2.35
C ALA A 163 -12.52 2.02 -2.82
N ALA A 164 -12.43 1.78 -4.13
CA ALA A 164 -11.52 0.78 -4.67
C ALA A 164 -10.03 1.13 -4.42
N ALA A 165 -9.64 2.40 -4.50
CA ALA A 165 -8.28 2.81 -4.16
C ALA A 165 -7.98 2.67 -2.66
N TRP A 166 -8.98 2.96 -1.81
CA TRP A 166 -8.91 2.80 -0.35
C TRP A 166 -8.88 1.32 0.05
N CYS A 167 -9.60 0.43 -0.64
CA CYS A 167 -9.62 -1.00 -0.31
C CYS A 167 -8.35 -1.74 -0.77
N PHE A 168 -7.17 -1.15 -0.56
CA PHE A 168 -5.90 -1.85 -0.71
C PHE A 168 -5.86 -3.07 0.23
N PRO A 169 -5.45 -4.27 -0.23
CA PRO A 169 -4.84 -4.55 -1.53
C PRO A 169 -5.81 -5.01 -2.64
N ILE A 170 -7.09 -5.21 -2.32
CA ILE A 170 -8.10 -5.86 -3.17
C ILE A 170 -8.57 -4.97 -4.33
N GLY A 171 -8.71 -3.65 -4.10
CA GLY A 171 -9.27 -2.77 -5.12
C GLY A 171 -8.28 -2.34 -6.22
N ILE A 172 -6.97 -2.52 -6.02
CA ILE A 172 -5.95 -2.16 -7.04
C ILE A 172 -6.06 -3.01 -8.31
N PRO A 173 -6.17 -4.36 -8.25
CA PRO A 173 -6.45 -5.16 -9.44
C PRO A 173 -7.71 -4.72 -10.22
N PHE A 174 -8.76 -4.31 -9.51
CA PHE A 174 -9.99 -3.79 -10.14
C PHE A 174 -9.71 -2.48 -10.89
N LEU A 175 -9.04 -1.52 -10.24
CA LEU A 175 -8.66 -0.25 -10.87
C LEU A 175 -7.73 -0.48 -12.07
N GLN A 176 -6.81 -1.44 -11.97
CA GLN A 176 -5.92 -1.82 -13.06
C GLN A 176 -6.69 -2.40 -14.26
N ALA A 177 -7.71 -3.23 -14.01
CA ALA A 177 -8.54 -3.77 -15.07
C ALA A 177 -9.29 -2.67 -15.82
N LYS A 178 -9.83 -1.68 -15.09
CA LYS A 178 -10.44 -0.50 -15.69
C LYS A 178 -9.42 0.29 -16.52
N LEU A 179 -8.24 0.61 -15.98
CA LEU A 179 -7.16 1.30 -16.72
C LEU A 179 -6.80 0.59 -18.04
N LEU A 180 -6.78 -0.74 -18.06
CA LEU A 180 -6.49 -1.54 -19.26
C LEU A 180 -7.72 -1.80 -20.15
N LYS A 181 -8.88 -1.22 -19.83
CA LYS A 181 -10.17 -1.44 -20.52
C LYS A 181 -10.56 -2.92 -20.63
N GLN A 182 -10.19 -3.71 -19.62
CA GLN A 182 -10.54 -5.13 -19.53
C GLN A 182 -11.85 -5.29 -18.76
N LYS A 183 -12.70 -6.25 -19.18
CA LYS A 183 -13.88 -6.62 -18.41
C LYS A 183 -13.47 -7.20 -17.07
N THR A 184 -14.09 -6.70 -15.99
CA THR A 184 -13.91 -7.24 -14.64
C THR A 184 -14.96 -8.28 -14.31
N ILE A 185 -14.70 -9.12 -13.30
CA ILE A 185 -15.69 -10.06 -12.76
C ILE A 185 -16.95 -9.31 -12.27
N PHE A 186 -16.80 -8.10 -11.74
CA PHE A 186 -17.92 -7.26 -11.34
C PHE A 186 -18.81 -6.84 -12.53
N ASP A 187 -18.22 -6.60 -13.72
CA ASP A 187 -18.98 -6.29 -14.93
C ASP A 187 -19.77 -7.51 -15.47
N LEU A 188 -19.41 -8.72 -15.05
CA LEU A 188 -20.14 -9.96 -15.37
C LEU A 188 -21.28 -10.22 -14.37
N ILE A 189 -21.15 -9.75 -13.12
CA ILE A 189 -22.15 -9.95 -12.04
C ILE A 189 -23.26 -8.89 -12.11
N LEU A 190 -22.95 -7.67 -12.58
CA LEU A 190 -23.91 -6.55 -12.70
C LEU A 190 -24.77 -6.60 -13.97
N LYS A 191 -24.79 -7.74 -14.67
CA LYS A 191 -25.49 -7.93 -15.95
C LYS A 191 -26.65 -8.89 -15.78
#